data_AF-A0A4P8XUL7-F1
#
_entry.id   AF-A0A4P8XUL7-F1
#
_cell.length_a   1.000
_cell.length_b   1.000
_cell.length_c   1.000
_cell.angle_alpha   90.00
_cell.angle_beta   90.00
_cell.angle_gamma   90.00
#
_symmetry.space_group_name_H-M   'P 1'
#
loop_
_entity.id
_entity.type
_entity.pdbx_description
1 polymer ?
#
loop_
_entity_poly.entity_id
_entity_poly.type
_entity_poly.pdbx_seq_one_letter_code
_entity_poly.pdbx_strand_id
1 'polypeptide(L)' 'MRTKKRKSEASRVYGVSLSSVKRWCKQYDGTWQSLLPKSRRPHSHPNRHTKREERQIRNSFKSAMKDMDGMEYTVI' A
#
# COMPACT_ATOMS: atom_id res chain seq x y z
N MET A 1 18.16 -4.92 -25.16
CA MET A 1 18.45 -6.31 -24.73
C MET A 1 17.34 -7.26 -25.17
N ARG A 2 17.65 -8.25 -26.03
CA ARG A 2 16.72 -9.25 -26.58
C ARG A 2 16.42 -10.35 -25.56
N THR A 3 15.28 -10.30 -24.86
CA THR A 3 14.88 -11.35 -23.87
C THR A 3 13.56 -12.06 -24.19
N LYS A 4 13.00 -11.86 -25.40
CA LYS A 4 11.69 -12.41 -25.79
C LYS A 4 11.66 -13.96 -25.79
N LYS A 5 12.77 -14.62 -26.17
CA LYS A 5 12.88 -16.10 -26.25
C LYS A 5 12.84 -16.80 -24.87
N ARG A 6 13.47 -16.22 -23.84
CA ARG A 6 13.59 -16.87 -22.51
C ARG A 6 12.25 -17.02 -21.78
N LYS A 7 11.34 -16.06 -21.96
CA LYS A 7 10.03 -16.08 -21.26
C LYS A 7 9.08 -17.13 -21.86
N SER A 8 9.09 -17.29 -23.18
CA SER A 8 8.31 -18.34 -23.86
C SER A 8 8.85 -19.74 -23.57
N GLU A 9 10.15 -19.87 -23.43
CA GLU A 9 10.79 -21.12 -23.04
C GLU A 9 10.43 -21.51 -21.60
N ALA A 10 10.58 -20.59 -20.64
CA ALA A 10 10.16 -20.81 -19.25
C ALA A 10 8.68 -21.18 -19.14
N SER A 11 7.81 -20.55 -19.94
CA SER A 11 6.39 -20.89 -20.01
C SER A 11 6.16 -22.35 -20.43
N ARG A 12 6.92 -22.87 -21.40
CA ARG A 12 6.83 -24.27 -21.86
C ARG A 12 7.42 -25.25 -20.86
N VAL A 13 8.59 -24.95 -20.29
CA VAL A 13 9.30 -25.81 -19.33
C VAL A 13 8.49 -26.00 -18.05
N TYR A 14 7.95 -24.91 -17.50
CA TYR A 14 7.25 -24.94 -16.23
C TYR A 14 5.72 -25.06 -16.37
N GLY A 15 5.19 -25.21 -17.59
CA GLY A 15 3.75 -25.36 -17.83
C GLY A 15 2.90 -24.16 -17.39
N VAL A 16 3.49 -22.97 -17.25
CA VAL A 16 2.82 -21.75 -16.79
C VAL A 16 2.51 -20.83 -17.95
N SER A 17 1.45 -20.03 -17.83
CA SER A 17 1.10 -19.07 -18.89
C SER A 17 2.21 -18.03 -19.13
N LEU A 18 2.40 -17.63 -20.39
CA LEU A 18 3.37 -16.59 -20.75
C LEU A 18 3.10 -15.26 -20.03
N SER A 19 1.83 -14.95 -19.74
CA SER A 19 1.41 -13.77 -19.00
C SER A 19 1.85 -13.83 -17.53
N SER A 20 1.77 -14.99 -16.87
CA SER A 20 2.32 -15.20 -15.53
C SER A 20 3.83 -14.97 -15.49
N VAL A 21 4.58 -15.57 -16.41
CA VAL A 21 6.04 -15.39 -16.51
C VAL A 21 6.41 -13.92 -16.72
N LYS A 22 5.70 -13.24 -17.63
CA LYS A 22 5.92 -11.80 -17.88
C LYS A 22 5.66 -10.96 -16.63
N ARG A 23 4.58 -11.25 -15.89
CA ARG A 23 4.22 -10.56 -14.64
C ARG A 23 5.32 -10.74 -13.58
N TRP A 24 5.76 -11.97 -13.34
CA TRP A 24 6.83 -12.26 -12.37
C TRP A 24 8.14 -11.58 -12.74
N CYS A 25 8.56 -11.63 -14.01
CA CYS A 25 9.76 -10.91 -14.46
C CYS A 25 9.67 -9.39 -14.27
N LYS A 26 8.48 -8.79 -14.26
CA LYS A 26 8.30 -7.35 -14.02
C LYS A 26 8.35 -7.02 -12.53
N GLN A 27 7.91 -7.94 -11.68
CA GLN A 27 7.87 -7.78 -10.21
C GLN A 27 9.19 -8.20 -9.53
N TYR A 28 10.01 -9.01 -10.20
CA TYR A 28 11.28 -9.50 -9.69
C TYR A 28 12.32 -8.38 -9.59
N ASP A 29 12.78 -8.10 -8.38
CA ASP A 29 13.81 -7.08 -8.07
C ASP A 29 15.19 -7.69 -7.77
N GLY A 30 15.33 -9.01 -7.93
CA GLY A 30 16.53 -9.78 -7.56
C GLY A 30 16.32 -10.63 -6.31
N THR A 31 15.27 -10.39 -5.53
CA THR A 31 14.95 -11.14 -4.32
C THR A 31 13.70 -12.00 -4.51
N TRP A 32 13.64 -13.16 -3.86
CA TRP A 32 12.44 -14.01 -3.93
C TRP A 32 11.26 -13.40 -3.17
N GLN A 33 11.52 -12.56 -2.15
CA GLN A 33 10.47 -11.87 -1.40
C GLN A 33 9.63 -10.94 -2.29
N SER A 34 10.20 -10.40 -3.37
CA SER A 34 9.49 -9.51 -4.26
C SER A 34 8.33 -10.19 -5.00
N LEU A 35 8.42 -11.51 -5.21
CA LEU A 35 7.38 -12.32 -5.84
C LEU A 35 6.22 -12.64 -4.90
N LEU A 36 6.35 -12.37 -3.60
CA LEU A 36 5.27 -12.57 -2.64
C LEU A 36 4.06 -11.69 -2.99
N PRO A 37 2.83 -12.19 -2.78
CA PRO A 37 1.63 -11.39 -2.98
C PRO A 37 1.63 -10.22 -1.99
N LYS A 38 1.59 -9.00 -2.53
CA LYS A 38 1.34 -7.80 -1.73
C LYS A 38 -0.08 -7.83 -1.17
N SER A 39 -0.28 -7.14 -0.05
CA SER A 39 -1.61 -7.01 0.56
C SER A 39 -2.64 -6.57 -0.47
N ARG A 40 -3.72 -7.35 -0.61
CA ARG A 40 -4.90 -7.00 -1.43
C ARG A 40 -5.90 -6.15 -0.66
N ARG A 41 -5.66 -5.93 0.64
CA ARG A 41 -6.55 -5.14 1.46
C ARG A 41 -6.43 -3.69 1.00
N PRO A 42 -7.55 -2.99 0.74
CA PRO A 42 -7.48 -1.57 0.45
C PRO A 42 -6.73 -0.90 1.59
N HIS A 43 -5.83 0.05 1.26
CA HIS A 43 -5.27 0.96 2.25
C HIS A 43 -6.45 1.76 2.80
N SER A 44 -7.07 1.23 3.85
CA SER A 44 -8.03 1.83 4.78
C SER A 44 -8.50 3.23 4.37
N HIS A 45 -9.61 3.28 3.62
CA HIS A 45 -10.43 4.42 3.21
C HIS A 45 -9.72 5.59 2.47
N PRO A 46 -10.11 5.93 1.22
CA PRO A 46 -9.47 6.98 0.42
C PRO A 46 -9.55 8.38 1.05
N ASN A 47 -10.57 8.62 1.86
CA ASN A 47 -10.77 9.88 2.59
C ASN A 47 -10.17 9.85 4.00
N ARG A 48 -9.34 8.83 4.32
CA ARG A 48 -8.71 8.74 5.63
C ARG A 48 -7.59 9.76 5.73
N HIS A 49 -7.68 10.63 6.73
CA HIS A 49 -6.62 11.56 7.07
C HIS A 49 -5.32 10.81 7.41
N THR A 50 -4.21 11.38 6.96
CA THR A 50 -2.88 10.99 7.40
C THR A 50 -2.68 11.35 8.87
N LYS A 51 -1.75 10.67 9.55
CA LYS A 51 -1.40 10.99 10.95
C LYS A 51 -1.02 12.47 11.16
N ARG A 52 -0.56 13.14 10.11
CA ARG A 52 -0.20 14.57 10.12
C ARG A 52 -1.43 15.46 10.12
N GLU A 53 -2.40 15.18 9.23
CA GLU A 53 -3.66 15.91 9.13
C GLU A 53 -4.50 15.74 10.39
N GLU A 54 -4.60 14.53 10.93
CA GLU A 54 -5.28 14.29 12.21
C GLU A 54 -4.66 15.12 13.36
N ARG A 55 -3.34 15.29 13.36
CA ARG A 55 -2.64 16.10 14.36
C ARG A 55 -2.98 17.59 14.20
N GLN A 56 -3.04 18.08 12.98
CA GLN A 56 -3.40 19.47 12.69
C GLN A 56 -4.84 19.76 13.13
N ILE A 57 -5.78 18.87 12.79
CA ILE A 57 -7.19 18.97 13.20
C ILE A 57 -7.30 19.00 14.73
N ARG A 58 -6.63 18.08 15.45
CA ARG A 58 -6.62 18.08 16.92
C ARG A 58 -6.04 19.38 17.50
N ASN A 59 -4.98 19.91 16.90
CA ASN A 59 -4.34 21.14 17.37
C ASN A 59 -5.23 22.37 17.14
N SER A 60 -5.92 22.47 16.00
CA SER A 60 -6.85 23.58 15.74
C SER A 60 -8.01 23.58 16.71
N PHE A 61 -8.57 22.40 17.03
CA PHE A 61 -9.59 22.28 18.08
C PHE A 61 -9.02 22.68 19.45
N LYS A 62 -7.85 22.17 19.85
CA LYS A 62 -7.24 22.55 21.14
C LYS A 62 -6.98 24.05 21.27
N SER A 63 -6.51 24.71 20.22
CA SER A 63 -6.27 26.15 20.23
C SER A 63 -7.57 26.95 20.34
N ALA A 64 -8.65 26.49 19.71
CA ALA A 64 -9.97 27.11 19.82
C ALA A 64 -10.67 26.82 21.16
N MET A 65 -10.32 25.71 21.82
CA MET A 65 -10.95 25.25 23.08
C MET A 65 -10.23 25.77 24.34
N LYS A 66 -9.00 26.30 24.22
CA LYS A 66 -8.26 26.93 25.33
C LYS A 66 -8.98 28.15 25.92
N ASP A 67 -9.97 28.69 25.21
CA ASP A 67 -10.82 29.79 25.69
C ASP A 67 -12.05 29.30 26.49
N MET A 68 -12.26 27.98 26.61
CA MET A 68 -13.38 27.35 27.33
C MET A 68 -12.87 26.33 28.37
N ASP A 69 -12.21 26.83 29.40
CA ASP A 69 -11.51 26.06 30.43
C ASP A 69 -12.46 25.43 31.47
N GLY A 70 -13.43 24.60 31.06
CA GLY A 70 -14.38 24.07 32.05
C GLY A 70 -15.34 22.92 31.72
N MET A 71 -15.28 22.26 30.56
CA MET A 71 -16.20 21.14 30.28
C MET A 71 -15.44 19.87 29.89
N GLU A 72 -15.36 18.94 30.84
CA GLU A 72 -15.00 17.53 30.64
C GLU A 72 -15.99 16.89 29.65
N TYR A 73 -15.50 16.46 28.50
CA TYR A 73 -16.30 15.68 27.55
C TYR A 73 -15.88 14.21 27.63
N THR A 74 -16.75 13.40 28.23
CA THR A 74 -16.65 11.93 28.18
C THR A 74 -16.89 11.47 26.74
N VAL A 75 -15.91 10.78 26.17
CA VAL A 75 -16.00 10.16 24.83
C VAL A 75 -16.80 8.87 24.96
N ILE A 76 -17.95 8.80 24.28
CA ILE A 76 -18.77 7.59 24.12
C ILE A 76 -18.05 6.57 23.24
#